data_AF-A0A2H3NQ72-F1
#
_entry.id   AF-A0A2H3NQ72-F1
#
_cell.length_a   1.000
_cell.length_b   1.000
_cell.length_c   1.000
_cell.angle_alpha   90.00
_cell.angle_beta   90.00
_cell.angle_gamma   90.00
#
_symmetry.space_group_name_H-M   'P 1'
#
loop_
_entity.id
_entity.type
_entity.pdbx_description
1 polymer ?
#
loop_
_entity_poly.entity_id
_entity_poly.type
_entity_poly.pdbx_seq_one_letter_code
_entity_poly.pdbx_strand_id
1 'polypeptide(L)'
;MPIDTLKTAKRLQQLGFDTEQAEGLTEILSESDAELATKNDLDQLETRLGVRIDEVETKLGSRIDGLGGRIDEVETKLGGRIDEVETKLGGRIDEVETKLGSRIDSLADRIEGGDGRIDGLEQTMNERISGLEQTMDTRISGLEQTMNTRFEKMRADLEHLITLRMAWGAGLLALYITLISYVMG
;
A
#
# COMPACT_ATOMS: atom_id res chain seq x y z
N MET A 1 79.13 28.48 29.47
CA MET A 1 80.55 28.89 29.44
C MET A 1 81.20 28.04 30.52
N PRO A 2 82.20 27.20 30.18
CA PRO A 2 82.81 26.34 31.17
C PRO A 2 83.33 27.16 32.34
N ILE A 3 83.12 26.67 33.56
CA ILE A 3 83.64 27.32 34.77
C ILE A 3 85.18 27.41 34.67
N ASP A 4 85.72 28.59 34.94
CA ASP A 4 87.15 28.80 35.08
C ASP A 4 87.62 28.17 36.39
N THR A 5 88.05 26.90 36.31
CA THR A 5 88.44 26.08 37.45
C THR A 5 89.60 26.73 38.23
N LEU A 6 90.58 27.32 37.55
CA LEU A 6 91.71 28.00 38.18
C LEU A 6 91.28 29.24 38.98
N LYS A 7 90.40 30.05 38.40
CA LYS A 7 89.85 31.24 39.08
C LYS A 7 88.94 30.86 40.25
N THR A 8 88.21 29.75 40.13
CA THR A 8 87.30 29.24 41.17
C THR A 8 88.08 28.67 42.34
N ALA A 9 89.10 27.84 42.09
CA ALA A 9 90.00 27.30 43.11
C ALA A 9 90.76 28.40 43.87
N LYS A 10 91.31 29.41 43.16
CA LYS A 10 91.97 30.56 43.80
C LYS A 10 91.04 31.35 44.73
N ARG A 11 89.77 31.45 44.36
CA ARG A 11 88.78 32.20 45.13
C ARG A 11 88.32 31.43 46.38
N LEU A 12 88.25 30.10 46.30
CA LEU A 12 88.01 29.23 47.45
C LEU A 12 89.18 29.29 48.46
N GLN A 13 90.42 29.27 47.98
CA GLN A 13 91.60 29.45 48.84
C GLN A 13 91.60 30.80 49.56
N GLN A 14 91.19 31.89 48.89
CA GLN A 14 91.04 33.21 49.51
C GLN A 14 89.92 33.28 50.56
N LEU A 15 88.94 32.37 50.50
CA LEU A 15 87.85 32.26 51.46
C LEU A 15 88.19 31.32 52.65
N GLY A 16 89.42 30.80 52.70
CA GLY A 16 89.93 30.00 53.82
C GLY A 16 89.83 28.48 53.66
N PHE A 17 89.48 27.99 52.47
CA PHE A 17 89.60 26.57 52.15
C PHE A 17 91.08 26.22 51.91
N ASP A 18 91.53 25.06 52.38
CA ASP A 18 92.87 24.56 52.04
C ASP A 18 92.94 24.13 50.56
N THR A 19 94.15 23.83 50.08
CA THR A 19 94.37 23.49 48.66
C THR A 19 93.58 22.26 48.21
N GLU A 20 93.54 21.21 49.04
CA GLU A 20 92.85 19.95 48.72
C GLU A 20 91.33 20.15 48.65
N GLN A 21 90.75 20.90 49.60
CA GLN A 21 89.33 21.24 49.62
C GLN A 21 88.94 22.13 48.44
N ALA A 22 89.77 23.12 48.11
CA ALA A 22 89.52 24.01 46.98
C ALA A 22 89.59 23.27 45.64
N GLU A 23 90.51 22.32 45.48
CA GLU A 23 90.63 21.48 44.29
C GLU A 23 89.44 20.52 44.17
N GLY A 24 89.09 19.78 45.23
CA GLY A 24 87.97 18.84 45.20
C GLY A 24 86.59 19.50 44.97
N LEU A 25 86.33 20.68 45.56
CA LEU A 25 85.10 21.44 45.29
C LEU A 25 85.07 22.00 43.87
N THR A 26 86.21 22.42 43.34
CA THR A 26 86.31 22.90 41.96
C THR A 26 86.14 21.76 40.96
N GLU A 27 86.65 20.57 41.27
CA GLU A 27 86.46 19.35 40.49
C GLU A 27 84.98 18.96 40.44
N ILE A 28 84.29 18.89 41.58
CA ILE A 28 82.84 18.62 41.63
C ILE A 28 82.03 19.66 40.85
N LEU A 29 82.38 20.95 40.98
CA LEU A 29 81.73 22.02 40.21
C LEU A 29 82.00 21.90 38.70
N SER A 30 83.19 21.47 38.31
CA SER A 30 83.55 21.24 36.91
C SER A 30 82.83 20.02 36.33
N GLU A 31 82.68 18.93 37.10
CA GLU A 31 81.90 17.76 36.71
C GLU A 31 80.42 18.12 36.58
N SER A 32 79.87 18.86 37.55
CA SER A 32 78.48 19.30 37.52
C SER A 32 78.19 20.28 36.35
N ASP A 33 79.11 21.19 36.02
CA ASP A 33 78.97 22.10 34.87
C ASP A 33 79.05 21.36 33.53
N ALA A 34 79.82 20.26 33.47
CA ALA A 34 79.93 19.41 32.28
C ALA A 34 78.67 18.55 32.02
N GLU A 35 77.90 18.20 33.06
CA GLU A 35 76.66 17.44 32.93
C GLU A 35 75.44 18.30 32.58
N LEU A 36 75.50 19.62 32.78
CA LEU A 36 74.39 20.53 32.51
C LEU A 36 74.26 20.84 31.01
N ALA A 37 73.02 20.86 30.53
CA ALA A 37 72.72 21.35 29.19
C ALA A 37 73.15 22.82 29.06
N THR A 38 73.90 23.12 28.00
CA THR A 38 74.34 24.49 27.74
C THR A 38 73.18 25.31 27.20
N LYS A 39 73.29 26.64 27.30
CA LYS A 39 72.32 27.56 26.66
C LYS A 39 72.17 27.26 25.16
N ASN A 40 73.27 26.94 24.48
CA ASN A 40 73.24 26.60 23.05
C ASN A 40 72.43 25.32 22.77
N ASP A 41 72.51 24.32 23.65
CA ASP A 41 71.71 23.09 23.52
C ASP A 41 70.22 23.38 23.69
N LEU A 42 69.87 24.27 24.62
CA LEU A 42 68.50 24.74 24.82
C LEU A 42 67.99 25.56 23.63
N ASP A 43 68.78 26.49 23.10
CA ASP A 43 68.43 27.30 21.92
C ASP A 43 68.22 26.41 20.67
N GLN A 44 69.04 25.35 20.51
CA GLN A 44 68.87 24.36 19.46
C GLN A 44 67.60 23.52 19.64
N LEU A 45 67.30 23.11 20.87
CA LEU A 45 66.08 22.37 21.20
C LEU A 45 64.83 23.22 20.93
N GLU A 46 64.83 24.48 21.35
CA GLU A 46 63.75 25.44 21.12
C GLU A 46 63.50 25.62 19.62
N THR A 47 64.56 25.84 18.84
CA THR A 47 64.48 25.95 17.37
C THR A 47 63.87 24.68 16.76
N ARG A 48 64.34 23.49 17.17
CA ARG A 48 63.85 22.21 16.65
C ARG A 48 62.38 21.96 17.03
N LEU A 49 61.97 22.36 18.24
CA LEU A 49 60.59 22.23 18.68
C LEU A 49 59.68 23.21 17.92
N GLY A 50 60.10 24.46 17.71
CA GLY A 50 59.37 25.43 16.90
C GLY A 50 59.09 24.89 15.50
N VAL A 51 60.12 24.42 14.80
CA VAL A 51 59.96 23.82 13.46
C VAL A 51 58.99 22.62 13.48
N ARG A 52 59.09 21.73 14.47
CA ARG A 52 58.17 20.58 14.57
C ARG A 52 56.73 20.98 14.88
N ILE A 53 56.53 22.05 15.64
CA ILE A 53 55.19 22.59 15.92
C ILE A 53 54.60 23.15 14.63
N ASP A 54 55.34 23.98 13.90
CA ASP A 54 54.91 24.56 12.63
C ASP A 54 54.54 23.48 11.59
N GLU A 55 55.36 22.41 11.51
CA GLU A 55 55.08 21.26 10.65
C GLU A 55 53.78 20.53 11.04
N VAL A 56 53.55 20.34 12.34
CA VAL A 56 52.34 19.68 12.86
C VAL A 56 51.11 20.54 12.63
N GLU A 57 51.19 21.85 12.88
CA GLU A 57 50.10 22.80 12.63
C GLU A 57 49.73 22.81 11.14
N THR A 58 50.72 22.90 10.26
CA THR A 58 50.51 22.87 8.80
C THR A 58 49.85 21.56 8.35
N LYS A 59 50.32 20.42 8.88
CA LYS A 59 49.78 19.09 8.54
C LYS A 59 48.36 18.90 9.07
N LEU A 60 48.06 19.40 10.26
CA LEU A 60 46.72 19.34 10.83
C LEU A 60 45.75 20.27 10.08
N GLY A 61 46.16 21.50 9.75
CA GLY A 61 45.37 22.41 8.92
C GLY A 61 44.99 21.78 7.59
N SER A 62 45.97 21.27 6.85
CA SER A 62 45.73 20.56 5.57
C SER A 62 44.79 19.36 5.71
N ARG A 63 44.86 18.62 6.82
CA ARG A 63 43.97 17.48 7.08
C ARG A 63 42.56 17.92 7.42
N ILE A 64 42.40 19.00 8.17
CA ILE A 64 41.10 19.58 8.53
C ILE A 64 40.41 20.08 7.26
N ASP A 65 41.12 20.83 6.42
CA ASP A 65 40.59 21.34 5.14
C ASP A 65 40.18 20.19 4.22
N GLY A 66 41.02 19.14 4.13
CA GLY A 66 40.71 17.95 3.35
C GLY A 66 39.51 17.15 3.89
N LEU A 67 39.28 17.16 5.20
CA LEU A 67 38.07 16.57 5.79
C LEU A 67 36.84 17.43 5.52
N GLY A 68 36.96 18.76 5.59
CA GLY A 68 35.90 19.70 5.24
C GLY A 68 35.40 19.47 3.82
N GLY A 69 36.31 19.45 2.83
CA GLY A 69 35.94 19.20 1.43
C GLY A 69 35.29 17.82 1.20
N ARG A 70 35.71 16.78 1.94
CA ARG A 70 35.08 15.45 1.87
C ARG A 70 33.69 15.43 2.49
N ILE A 71 33.45 16.22 3.53
CA ILE A 71 32.11 16.38 4.13
C ILE A 71 31.19 17.08 3.13
N ASP A 72 31.64 18.20 2.53
CA ASP A 72 30.86 18.94 1.54
C ASP A 72 30.48 18.08 0.31
N GLU A 73 31.42 17.25 -0.17
CA GLU A 73 31.15 16.30 -1.26
C GLU A 73 30.08 15.26 -0.88
N VAL A 74 30.17 14.71 0.33
CA VAL A 74 29.19 13.74 0.84
C VAL A 74 27.83 14.39 1.02
N GLU A 75 27.75 15.60 1.58
CA GLU A 75 26.50 16.34 1.75
C GLU A 75 25.83 16.61 0.39
N THR A 76 26.61 17.10 -0.58
CA THR A 76 26.11 17.35 -1.94
C THR A 76 25.57 16.07 -2.59
N LYS A 77 26.32 14.96 -2.47
CA LYS A 77 25.93 13.67 -3.06
C LYS A 77 24.71 13.07 -2.37
N LEU A 78 24.59 13.21 -1.04
CA LEU A 78 23.42 12.73 -0.31
C LEU A 78 22.19 13.58 -0.62
N GLY A 79 22.32 14.91 -0.69
CA GLY A 79 21.24 15.81 -1.12
C GLY A 79 20.70 15.42 -2.49
N GLY A 80 21.56 15.28 -3.50
CA GLY A 80 21.12 14.88 -4.84
C GLY A 80 20.48 13.48 -4.89
N ARG A 81 20.94 12.53 -4.07
CA ARG A 81 20.31 11.20 -3.96
C ARG A 81 18.94 11.26 -3.30
N ILE A 82 18.74 12.14 -2.33
CA ILE A 82 17.44 12.35 -1.68
C ILE A 82 16.47 12.93 -2.71
N ASP A 83 16.86 13.99 -3.43
CA ASP A 83 16.03 14.63 -4.46
C ASP A 83 15.62 13.65 -5.58
N GLU A 84 16.54 12.78 -6.02
CA GLU A 84 16.26 11.73 -7.01
C GLU A 84 15.23 10.72 -6.48
N VAL A 85 15.38 10.29 -5.22
CA VAL A 85 14.44 9.37 -4.58
C VAL A 85 13.07 10.00 -4.41
N GLU A 86 12.98 11.25 -3.96
CA GLU A 86 11.73 11.98 -3.82
C GLU A 86 11.00 12.12 -5.17
N THR A 87 11.73 12.54 -6.21
CA THR A 87 11.17 12.66 -7.57
C THR A 87 10.63 11.32 -8.07
N LYS A 88 11.41 10.24 -7.91
CA LYS A 88 11.01 8.89 -8.36
C LYS A 88 9.83 8.34 -7.58
N LEU A 89 9.77 8.57 -6.27
CA LEU A 89 8.65 8.13 -5.45
C LEU A 89 7.38 8.94 -5.76
N GLY A 90 7.48 10.26 -5.93
CA GLY A 90 6.38 11.11 -6.37
C GLY A 90 5.77 10.61 -7.68
N GLY A 91 6.59 10.43 -8.71
CA GLY A 91 6.08 9.94 -10.00
C GLY A 91 5.45 8.54 -9.95
N ARG A 92 5.95 7.65 -9.07
CA ARG A 92 5.35 6.33 -8.86
C ARG A 92 4.01 6.40 -8.12
N ILE A 93 3.85 7.35 -7.20
CA ILE A 93 2.59 7.58 -6.50
C ILE A 93 1.55 8.08 -7.50
N ASP A 94 1.89 9.10 -8.30
CA ASP A 94 0.99 9.66 -9.33
C ASP A 94 0.53 8.59 -10.36
N GLU A 95 1.44 7.72 -10.79
CA GLU A 95 1.13 6.60 -11.70
C GLU A 95 0.15 5.62 -11.05
N VAL A 96 0.37 5.27 -9.78
CA VAL A 96 -0.50 4.34 -9.03
C VAL A 96 -1.88 4.97 -8.82
N GLU A 97 -1.95 6.24 -8.44
CA GLU A 97 -3.21 6.97 -8.25
C GLU A 97 -4.02 7.00 -9.55
N THR A 98 -3.37 7.35 -10.67
CA THR A 98 -4.02 7.39 -12.00
C THR A 98 -4.56 6.02 -12.41
N LYS A 99 -3.76 4.96 -12.22
CA LYS A 99 -4.13 3.59 -12.58
C LYS A 99 -5.25 3.06 -11.70
N LEU A 100 -5.24 3.37 -10.40
CA LEU A 100 -6.30 2.97 -9.49
C LEU A 100 -7.60 3.73 -9.78
N GLY A 101 -7.53 5.04 -10.02
CA GLY A 101 -8.68 5.85 -10.45
C GLY A 101 -9.35 5.25 -11.69
N SER A 102 -8.57 5.01 -12.74
CA SER A 102 -9.07 4.41 -13.99
C SER A 102 -9.71 3.04 -13.79
N ARG A 103 -9.18 2.22 -12.87
CA ARG A 103 -9.76 0.90 -12.54
C ARG A 103 -11.05 1.02 -11.74
N ILE A 104 -11.16 2.01 -10.86
CA ILE A 104 -12.39 2.28 -10.10
C ILE A 104 -13.49 2.73 -11.05
N ASP A 105 -13.19 3.67 -11.95
CA ASP A 105 -14.14 4.17 -12.95
C ASP A 105 -14.64 3.02 -13.85
N SER A 106 -13.72 2.20 -14.37
CA SER A 106 -14.09 1.03 -15.18
C SER A 106 -14.93 -0.01 -14.42
N LEU A 107 -14.72 -0.16 -13.11
CA LEU A 107 -15.56 -1.03 -12.28
C LEU A 107 -16.95 -0.42 -12.05
N ALA A 108 -17.04 0.89 -11.86
CA ALA A 108 -18.30 1.60 -11.72
C ALA A 108 -19.15 1.43 -13.00
N ASP A 109 -18.58 1.67 -14.18
CA ASP A 109 -19.25 1.48 -15.47
C ASP A 109 -19.77 0.04 -15.66
N ARG A 110 -18.99 -0.96 -15.21
CA ARG A 110 -19.38 -2.36 -15.29
C ARG A 110 -20.53 -2.72 -14.34
N ILE A 111 -20.59 -2.08 -13.17
CA ILE A 111 -21.68 -2.27 -12.21
C ILE A 111 -22.95 -1.63 -12.78
N GLU A 112 -22.88 -0.39 -13.25
CA GLU A 112 -24.02 0.30 -13.87
C GLU A 112 -24.56 -0.46 -15.09
N GLY A 113 -23.68 -0.95 -15.96
CA GLY A 113 -24.07 -1.82 -17.07
C GLY A 113 -24.63 -3.18 -16.62
N GLY A 114 -24.26 -3.65 -15.43
CA GLY A 114 -24.84 -4.84 -14.79
C GLY A 114 -26.27 -4.60 -14.33
N ASP A 115 -26.51 -3.49 -13.64
CA ASP A 115 -27.83 -3.07 -13.16
C ASP A 115 -28.81 -2.90 -14.34
N GLY A 116 -28.39 -2.21 -15.41
CA GLY A 116 -29.23 -2.06 -16.60
C GLY A 116 -29.57 -3.38 -17.31
N ARG A 117 -28.70 -4.39 -17.23
CA ARG A 117 -28.98 -5.74 -17.74
C ARG A 117 -29.98 -6.49 -16.86
N ILE A 118 -29.91 -6.30 -15.53
CA ILE A 118 -30.86 -6.88 -14.58
C ILE A 118 -32.23 -6.27 -14.83
N ASP A 119 -32.34 -4.95 -14.93
CA ASP A 119 -33.60 -4.25 -15.23
C ASP A 119 -34.25 -4.77 -16.53
N GLY A 120 -33.45 -4.93 -17.60
CA GLY A 120 -33.93 -5.46 -18.86
C GLY A 120 -34.41 -6.93 -18.77
N LEU A 121 -33.75 -7.76 -17.96
CA LEU A 121 -34.18 -9.13 -17.70
C LEU A 121 -35.48 -9.16 -16.90
N GLU A 122 -35.61 -8.32 -15.87
CA GLU A 122 -36.84 -8.20 -15.07
C GLU A 122 -38.03 -7.77 -15.95
N GLN A 123 -37.84 -6.76 -16.80
CA GLN A 123 -38.88 -6.34 -17.75
C GLN A 123 -39.28 -7.50 -18.68
N THR A 124 -38.32 -8.16 -19.31
CA THR A 124 -38.59 -9.28 -20.23
C THR A 124 -39.31 -10.42 -19.52
N MET A 125 -38.94 -10.73 -18.27
CA MET A 125 -39.63 -11.74 -17.47
C MET A 125 -41.06 -11.34 -17.16
N ASN A 126 -41.31 -10.11 -16.73
CA ASN A 126 -42.65 -9.61 -16.43
C ASN A 126 -43.57 -9.65 -17.67
N GLU A 127 -43.05 -9.26 -18.84
CA GLU A 127 -43.78 -9.34 -20.10
C GLU A 127 -44.13 -10.78 -20.48
N ARG A 128 -43.18 -11.72 -20.34
CA ARG A 128 -43.41 -13.14 -20.63
C ARG A 128 -44.41 -13.78 -19.66
N ILE A 129 -44.34 -13.44 -18.37
CA ILE A 129 -45.30 -13.91 -17.37
C ILE A 129 -46.70 -13.41 -17.70
N SER A 130 -46.85 -12.11 -17.96
CA SER A 130 -48.13 -11.50 -18.35
C SER A 130 -48.70 -12.15 -19.62
N GLY A 131 -47.86 -12.44 -20.62
CA GLY A 131 -48.28 -13.11 -21.85
C GLY A 131 -48.70 -14.58 -21.63
N LEU A 132 -48.05 -15.29 -20.71
CA LEU A 132 -48.43 -16.65 -20.32
C LEU A 132 -49.78 -16.66 -19.59
N GLU A 133 -49.99 -15.74 -18.66
CA GLU A 133 -51.27 -15.56 -17.93
C GLU A 133 -52.41 -15.33 -18.91
N GLN A 134 -52.25 -14.38 -19.85
CA GLN A 134 -53.27 -14.09 -20.87
C GLN A 134 -53.57 -15.31 -21.76
N THR A 135 -52.53 -16.05 -22.15
CA THR A 135 -52.69 -17.26 -22.98
C THR A 135 -53.45 -18.33 -22.20
N MET A 136 -53.17 -18.49 -20.91
CA MET A 136 -53.89 -19.43 -20.04
C MET A 136 -55.35 -19.03 -19.88
N ASP A 137 -55.65 -17.77 -19.59
CA ASP A 137 -57.01 -17.26 -19.46
C ASP A 137 -57.82 -17.48 -20.73
N THR A 138 -57.21 -17.22 -21.90
CA THR A 138 -57.84 -17.45 -23.20
C THR A 138 -58.16 -18.93 -23.42
N ARG A 139 -57.21 -19.82 -23.09
CA ARG A 139 -57.40 -21.28 -23.23
C ARG A 139 -58.46 -21.81 -22.28
N ILE A 140 -58.47 -21.35 -21.03
CA ILE A 140 -59.47 -21.73 -20.02
C ILE A 140 -60.86 -21.28 -20.49
N SER A 141 -61.01 -20.01 -20.88
CA SER A 141 -62.27 -19.48 -21.41
C SER A 141 -62.77 -20.25 -22.63
N GLY A 142 -61.86 -20.62 -23.55
CA GLY A 142 -62.20 -21.44 -24.72
C GLY A 142 -62.64 -22.86 -24.37
N LEU A 143 -62.01 -23.48 -23.36
CA LEU A 143 -62.43 -24.79 -22.84
C LEU A 143 -63.81 -24.71 -22.19
N GLU A 144 -64.06 -23.70 -21.35
CA GLU A 144 -65.37 -23.46 -20.73
C GLU A 144 -66.47 -23.29 -21.77
N GLN A 145 -66.25 -22.48 -22.81
CA GLN A 145 -67.20 -22.29 -23.90
C GLN A 145 -67.49 -23.58 -24.66
N THR A 146 -66.44 -24.36 -24.95
CA THR A 146 -66.58 -25.65 -25.65
C THR A 146 -67.38 -26.64 -24.81
N MET A 147 -67.13 -26.72 -23.51
CA MET A 147 -67.89 -27.57 -22.58
C MET A 147 -69.35 -27.14 -22.51
N ASN A 148 -69.63 -25.85 -22.32
CA ASN A 148 -71.00 -25.33 -22.28
C ASN A 148 -71.76 -25.66 -23.57
N THR A 149 -71.13 -25.47 -24.73
CA THR A 149 -71.74 -25.82 -26.03
C THR A 149 -72.06 -27.31 -26.13
N ARG A 150 -71.17 -28.18 -25.66
CA ARG A 150 -71.40 -29.64 -25.65
C ARG A 150 -72.52 -30.04 -24.67
N PHE A 151 -72.59 -29.41 -23.50
CA PHE A 151 -73.67 -29.65 -22.53
C PHE A 151 -75.03 -29.21 -23.06
N GLU A 152 -75.12 -28.04 -23.68
CA GLU A 152 -76.37 -27.58 -24.31
C GLU A 152 -76.82 -28.51 -25.43
N LYS A 153 -75.89 -28.97 -26.27
CA LYS A 153 -76.21 -29.98 -27.30
C LYS A 153 -76.70 -31.29 -26.69
N MET A 154 -76.01 -31.81 -25.68
CA MET A 154 -76.40 -33.04 -24.99
C MET A 154 -77.77 -32.92 -24.32
N ARG A 155 -78.05 -31.75 -23.71
CA ARG A 155 -79.35 -31.44 -23.12
C ARG A 155 -80.44 -31.41 -24.19
N ALA A 156 -80.22 -30.72 -25.31
CA ALA A 156 -81.17 -30.67 -26.42
C ALA A 156 -81.45 -32.07 -27.01
N ASP A 157 -80.40 -32.89 -27.18
CA ASP A 157 -80.54 -34.28 -27.66
C ASP A 157 -81.39 -35.11 -26.68
N LEU A 158 -81.19 -34.96 -25.36
CA LEU A 158 -82.01 -35.62 -24.33
C LEU A 158 -83.46 -35.13 -24.33
N GLU A 159 -83.69 -33.82 -24.41
CA GLU A 159 -85.03 -33.23 -24.50
C GLU A 159 -85.78 -33.74 -25.76
N HIS A 160 -85.09 -33.83 -26.89
CA HIS A 160 -85.63 -34.41 -28.12
C HIS A 160 -85.99 -35.90 -27.95
N LEU A 161 -85.15 -36.70 -27.30
CA LEU A 161 -85.45 -38.12 -27.03
C LEU A 161 -86.66 -38.30 -26.10
N ILE A 162 -86.77 -37.47 -25.06
CA ILE A 162 -87.91 -37.49 -24.11
C ILE A 162 -89.20 -37.14 -24.85
N THR A 163 -89.21 -36.05 -25.62
CA THR A 163 -90.40 -35.62 -26.37
C THR A 163 -90.84 -36.66 -27.40
N LEU A 164 -89.90 -37.24 -28.16
CA LEU A 164 -90.17 -38.32 -29.09
C LEU A 164 -90.82 -39.51 -28.38
N ARG A 165 -90.24 -39.97 -27.25
CA ARG A 165 -90.80 -41.09 -26.46
C ARG A 165 -92.18 -40.77 -25.89
N MET A 166 -92.41 -39.55 -25.40
CA MET A 166 -93.73 -39.14 -24.92
C MET A 166 -94.77 -39.11 -26.05
N ALA A 167 -94.41 -38.65 -27.25
CA ALA A 167 -95.30 -38.63 -28.41
C ALA A 167 -95.73 -40.05 -28.82
N TRP A 168 -94.77 -40.98 -28.94
CA TRP A 168 -95.09 -42.39 -29.19
C TRP A 168 -95.95 -43.00 -28.08
N GLY A 169 -95.62 -42.72 -26.82
CA GLY A 169 -96.40 -43.20 -25.66
C GLY A 169 -97.83 -42.69 -25.65
N ALA A 170 -98.06 -41.41 -25.93
CA ALA A 170 -99.39 -40.81 -26.05
C ALA A 170 -100.19 -41.42 -27.21
N GLY A 171 -99.55 -41.65 -28.36
CA GLY A 171 -100.18 -42.34 -29.50
C GLY A 171 -100.59 -43.78 -29.16
N LEU A 172 -99.72 -44.54 -28.50
CA LEU A 172 -100.04 -45.90 -28.03
C LEU A 172 -101.19 -45.92 -27.01
N LEU A 173 -101.20 -44.97 -26.07
CA LEU A 173 -102.26 -44.85 -25.06
C LEU A 173 -103.61 -44.48 -25.70
N ALA A 174 -103.62 -43.58 -26.69
CA ALA A 174 -104.82 -43.24 -27.44
C ALA A 174 -105.38 -44.46 -28.22
N LEU A 175 -104.51 -45.24 -28.85
CA LEU A 175 -104.90 -46.50 -29.52
C LEU A 175 -105.50 -47.51 -28.53
N TYR A 176 -104.89 -47.66 -27.35
CA TYR A 176 -105.37 -48.55 -26.28
C TYR A 176 -106.76 -48.16 -25.77
N ILE A 177 -107.00 -46.86 -25.49
CA ILE A 177 -108.32 -46.35 -25.07
C ILE A 177 -109.38 -46.60 -26.16
N THR A 178 -109.03 -46.40 -27.43
CA THR A 178 -109.92 -46.63 -28.57
C THR A 178 -110.32 -48.11 -28.68
N LEU A 179 -109.36 -49.01 -28.49
CA LEU A 179 -109.58 -50.46 -28.50
C LEU A 179 -110.51 -50.91 -27.37
N ILE A 180 -110.31 -50.43 -26.14
CA ILE A 180 -111.19 -50.73 -25.00
C ILE A 180 -112.62 -50.27 -25.27
N SER A 181 -112.77 -49.04 -25.78
CA SER A 181 -114.09 -48.46 -26.08
C SER A 181 -114.84 -49.27 -27.14
N TYR A 182 -114.13 -49.83 -28.12
CA TYR A 182 -114.70 -50.70 -29.17
C TYR A 182 -115.14 -52.07 -28.64
N VAL A 183 -114.48 -52.61 -27.60
CA VAL A 183 -114.81 -53.93 -27.03
C VAL A 183 -115.93 -53.86 -25.99
N MET A 184 -116.06 -52.73 -25.29
CA MET A 184 -117.01 -52.55 -24.18
C MET A 184 -118.34 -51.87 -24.56
N GLY A 185 -118.48 -51.34 -25.78
CA GLY A 185 -119.71 -50.75 -26.33
C GLY A 185 -120.40 -51.68 -27.31
#